data_AF-A0A6I1L238-F1
#
_entry.id   AF-A0A6I1L238-F1
#
_cell.length_a   1.000
_cell.length_b   1.000
_cell.length_c   1.000
_cell.angle_alpha   90.00
_cell.angle_beta   90.00
_cell.angle_gamma   90.00
#
_symmetry.space_group_name_H-M   'P 1'
#
loop_
_entity.id
_entity.type
_entity.pdbx_description
1 polymer ?
#
loop_
_entity_poly.entity_id
_entity_poly.type
_entity_poly.pdbx_seq_one_letter_code
_entity_poly.pdbx_strand_id
1 'polypeptide(L)'
;MSAVLSLLQSRLLRPVFVTLGIALLVQVLVAVALTRSTVTALEADLGARLGNDSQKLSDELAQAAKEVTSSLDSLSSSTRQRLTAGLSTRLQEEQKQLRATLEKDLKDSANDMAQLLASVAPRAIWDSDVPTLSDFARRAQRNPNVLFVVYDDATGQHLTRYLNRENPINEALLEKGKGERALDKLLDAAKNDPSVYYLESSISPNGVEIG
;
A
#
# COMPACT_ATOMS: atom_id res chain seq x y z
N MET A 1 65.01 35.02 66.33
CA MET A 1 65.87 33.89 65.91
C MET A 1 67.25 33.98 66.56
N SER A 2 67.34 33.99 67.89
CA SER A 2 68.63 34.12 68.59
C SER A 2 68.62 33.59 70.03
N ALA A 3 67.46 33.51 70.70
CA ALA A 3 67.32 32.83 72.00
C ALA A 3 67.30 31.28 71.91
N VAL A 4 66.94 30.73 70.75
CA VAL A 4 66.89 29.27 70.53
C VAL A 4 68.30 28.69 70.35
N LEU A 5 69.24 29.49 69.83
CA LEU A 5 70.63 29.09 69.57
C LEU A 5 71.52 29.07 70.82
N SER A 6 71.20 29.84 71.88
CA SER A 6 71.99 29.86 73.12
C SER A 6 71.67 28.70 74.07
N LEU A 7 70.47 28.10 73.98
CA LEU A 7 70.12 26.87 74.72
C LEU A 7 70.80 25.61 74.15
N LEU A 8 71.33 25.68 72.92
CA LEU A 8 72.05 24.59 72.23
C LEU A 8 73.52 24.40 72.71
N GLN A 9 74.04 25.29 73.57
CA GLN A 9 75.43 25.25 74.06
C GLN A 9 75.63 24.54 75.42
N SER A 10 74.56 24.07 76.08
CA SER A 10 74.65 23.33 77.34
C SER A 10 74.95 21.84 77.13
N ARG A 11 76.03 21.33 77.75
CA ARG A 11 76.54 19.94 77.64
C ARG A 11 75.55 18.85 78.08
N LEU A 12 74.47 19.19 78.78
CA LEU A 12 73.42 18.24 79.23
C LEU A 12 72.15 18.24 78.35
N LEU A 13 71.88 19.29 77.58
CA LEU A 13 70.66 19.41 76.74
C LEU A 13 70.86 18.98 75.27
N ARG A 14 72.10 18.91 74.80
CA ARG A 14 72.47 18.50 73.43
C ARG A 14 71.95 17.10 73.03
N PRO A 15 72.08 16.04 73.84
CA PRO A 15 71.59 14.72 73.46
C PRO A 15 70.05 14.67 73.37
N VAL A 16 69.35 15.40 74.25
CA VAL A 16 67.88 15.47 74.26
C VAL A 16 67.36 16.23 73.04
N PHE A 17 67.98 17.35 72.66
CA PHE A 17 67.58 18.08 71.45
C PHE A 17 67.84 17.29 70.17
N VAL A 18 68.92 16.51 70.11
CA VAL A 18 69.23 15.66 68.96
C VAL A 18 68.20 14.54 68.81
N THR A 19 67.83 13.86 69.90
CA THR A 19 66.80 12.81 69.84
C THR A 19 65.43 13.37 69.47
N LEU A 20 65.06 14.55 69.99
CA LEU A 20 63.79 15.21 69.67
C LEU A 20 63.76 15.71 68.22
N GLY A 21 64.88 16.23 67.72
CA GLY A 21 65.03 16.63 66.32
C GLY A 21 64.92 15.44 65.37
N ILE A 22 65.57 14.32 65.70
CA ILE A 22 65.47 13.07 64.91
C ILE A 22 64.05 12.52 64.96
N ALA A 23 63.43 12.48 66.14
CA ALA A 23 62.05 12.01 66.29
C ALA A 23 61.08 12.84 65.45
N LEU A 24 61.24 14.17 65.43
CA LEU A 24 60.42 15.08 64.63
C LEU A 24 60.65 14.86 63.13
N LEU A 25 61.91 14.65 62.71
CA LEU A 25 62.25 14.33 61.32
C LEU A 25 61.63 13.01 60.86
N VAL A 26 61.72 11.97 61.69
CA VAL A 26 61.10 10.67 61.43
C VAL A 26 59.59 10.81 61.36
N GLN A 27 58.98 11.56 62.28
CA GLN A 27 57.54 11.78 62.33
C GLN A 27 57.04 12.53 61.07
N VAL A 28 57.76 13.54 60.61
CA VAL A 28 57.46 14.24 59.35
C VAL A 28 57.63 13.31 58.15
N LEU A 29 58.70 12.52 58.10
CA LEU A 29 58.94 11.56 57.01
C LEU A 29 57.83 10.51 56.93
N VAL A 30 57.42 9.95 58.07
CA VAL A 30 56.34 8.97 58.15
C VAL A 30 55.00 9.60 57.76
N ALA A 31 54.70 10.81 58.24
CA ALA A 31 53.48 11.53 57.87
C ALA A 31 53.44 11.83 56.37
N VAL A 32 54.55 12.29 55.78
CA VAL A 32 54.66 12.55 54.33
C VAL A 32 54.55 11.25 53.53
N ALA A 33 55.16 10.16 53.98
CA ALA A 33 55.06 8.85 53.32
C ALA A 33 53.63 8.31 53.34
N LEU A 34 52.94 8.40 54.47
CA LEU A 34 51.52 8.00 54.62
C LEU A 34 50.60 8.88 53.77
N THR A 35 50.80 10.20 53.79
CA THR A 35 49.97 11.12 52.99
C THR A 35 50.15 10.86 51.50
N ARG A 36 51.40 10.65 51.05
CA ARG A 36 51.68 10.30 49.66
C ARG A 36 51.04 8.97 49.28
N SER A 37 51.16 7.91 50.10
CA SER A 37 50.56 6.62 49.76
C SER A 37 49.03 6.69 49.73
N THR A 38 48.42 7.48 50.61
CA THR A 38 46.96 7.66 50.67
C THR A 38 46.46 8.43 49.45
N VAL A 39 47.19 9.47 49.00
CA VAL A 39 46.86 10.23 47.79
C VAL A 39 47.00 9.34 46.55
N THR A 40 48.08 8.58 46.42
CA THR A 40 48.26 7.65 45.29
C THR A 40 47.20 6.56 45.28
N ALA A 41 46.78 6.07 46.45
CA ALA A 41 45.68 5.11 46.57
C ALA A 41 44.33 5.73 46.18
N LEU A 42 44.07 7.00 46.55
CA LEU A 42 42.85 7.72 46.16
C LEU A 42 42.82 8.01 44.65
N GLU A 43 43.94 8.40 44.06
CA GLU A 43 44.07 8.58 42.60
C GLU A 43 43.83 7.27 41.85
N ALA A 44 44.37 6.16 42.34
CA ALA A 44 44.16 4.85 41.76
C ALA A 44 42.68 4.41 41.86
N ASP A 45 42.02 4.64 43.00
CA ASP A 45 40.60 4.33 43.19
C ASP A 45 39.69 5.23 42.33
N LEU A 46 39.98 6.54 42.24
CA LEU A 46 39.26 7.45 41.34
C LEU A 46 39.45 7.05 39.87
N GLY A 47 40.68 6.74 39.45
CA GLY A 47 40.97 6.30 38.10
C GLY A 47 40.25 5.00 37.76
N ALA A 48 40.20 4.05 38.69
CA ALA A 48 39.46 2.79 38.52
C ALA A 48 37.94 3.02 38.46
N ARG A 49 37.37 3.86 39.32
CA ARG A 49 35.94 4.18 39.33
C ARG A 49 35.52 4.95 38.08
N LEU A 50 36.26 5.99 37.69
CA LEU A 50 35.99 6.76 36.46
C LEU A 50 36.14 5.88 35.21
N GLY A 51 37.14 4.98 35.19
CA GLY A 51 37.29 4.00 34.12
C GLY A 51 36.07 3.07 34.02
N ASN A 52 35.61 2.53 35.14
CA ASN A 52 34.41 1.68 35.19
C ASN A 52 33.13 2.44 34.80
N ASP A 53 32.92 3.65 35.30
CA ASP A 53 31.75 4.47 34.97
C ASP A 53 31.75 4.87 33.50
N SER A 54 32.92 5.21 32.93
CA SER A 54 33.06 5.50 31.51
C SER A 54 32.79 4.27 30.64
N GLN A 55 33.23 3.09 31.07
CA GLN A 55 32.95 1.84 30.37
C GLN A 55 31.44 1.54 30.41
N LYS A 56 30.82 1.67 31.58
CA LYS A 56 29.39 1.44 31.77
C LYS A 56 28.54 2.40 30.94
N LEU A 57 28.87 3.68 30.92
CA LEU A 57 28.20 4.67 30.06
C LEU A 57 28.35 4.33 28.58
N SER A 58 29.53 3.88 28.15
CA SER A 58 29.76 3.48 26.76
C SER A 58 28.91 2.26 26.38
N ASP A 59 28.78 1.29 27.29
CA ASP A 59 27.95 0.10 27.10
C ASP A 59 26.45 0.47 27.05
N GLU A 60 25.98 1.34 27.95
CA GLU A 60 24.60 1.85 27.95
C GLU A 60 24.29 2.65 26.68
N LEU A 61 25.20 3.50 26.22
CA LEU A 61 25.09 4.22 24.96
C LEU A 61 25.05 3.28 23.74
N ALA A 62 25.90 2.25 23.73
CA ALA A 62 25.91 1.24 22.67
C ALA A 62 24.59 0.45 22.64
N GLN A 63 24.04 0.12 23.81
CA GLN A 63 22.76 -0.56 23.94
C GLN A 63 21.60 0.33 23.47
N ALA A 64 21.56 1.59 23.91
CA ALA A 64 20.55 2.55 23.47
C ALA A 64 20.62 2.80 21.95
N ALA A 65 21.82 2.92 21.38
CA ALA A 65 22.00 3.06 19.93
C ALA A 65 21.47 1.84 19.16
N LYS A 66 21.70 0.63 19.69
CA LYS A 66 21.20 -0.61 19.11
C LYS A 66 19.66 -0.71 19.18
N GLU A 67 19.07 -0.26 20.28
CA GLU A 67 17.62 -0.26 20.50
C GLU A 67 16.90 0.79 19.64
N VAL A 68 17.50 1.97 19.45
CA VAL A 68 17.01 2.98 18.50
C VAL A 68 17.08 2.44 17.07
N THR A 69 18.19 1.81 16.69
CA THR A 69 18.36 1.25 15.34
C THR A 69 17.32 0.16 15.07
N SER A 70 17.12 -0.78 16.01
CA SER A 70 16.11 -1.84 15.86
C SER A 70 14.68 -1.28 15.82
N SER A 71 14.41 -0.25 16.62
CA SER A 71 13.12 0.45 16.61
C SER A 71 12.87 1.13 15.27
N LEU A 72 13.86 1.81 14.70
CA LEU A 72 13.77 2.43 13.38
C LEU A 72 13.60 1.40 12.26
N ASP A 73 14.33 0.29 12.31
CA ASP A 73 14.19 -0.80 11.34
C ASP A 73 12.79 -1.43 11.40
N SER A 74 12.28 -1.68 12.60
CA SER A 74 10.92 -2.22 12.79
C SER A 74 9.84 -1.23 12.33
N LEU A 75 10.01 0.07 12.62
CA LEU A 75 9.11 1.12 12.17
C LEU A 75 9.12 1.24 10.64
N SER A 76 10.31 1.22 10.03
CA SER A 76 10.48 1.26 8.57
C SER A 76 9.83 0.05 7.90
N SER A 77 10.06 -1.15 8.44
CA SER A 77 9.45 -2.39 7.95
C SER A 77 7.92 -2.34 8.07
N SER A 78 7.40 -1.97 9.23
CA SER A 78 5.95 -1.88 9.47
C SER A 78 5.28 -0.82 8.58
N THR A 79 5.95 0.32 8.37
CA THR A 79 5.48 1.39 7.48
C THR A 79 5.45 0.90 6.04
N ARG A 80 6.51 0.25 5.55
CA ARG A 80 6.54 -0.34 4.19
C ARG A 80 5.44 -1.38 4.01
N GLN A 81 5.23 -2.24 5.00
CA GLN A 81 4.17 -3.26 4.95
C GLN A 81 2.78 -2.62 4.90
N ARG A 82 2.50 -1.61 5.75
CA ARG A 82 1.23 -0.87 5.75
C ARG A 82 1.01 -0.11 4.46
N LEU A 83 2.03 0.55 3.92
CA LEU A 83 1.94 1.24 2.63
C LEU A 83 1.66 0.25 1.51
N THR A 84 2.37 -0.87 1.46
CA THR A 84 2.19 -1.89 0.42
C THR A 84 0.78 -2.46 0.49
N ALA A 85 0.31 -2.87 1.67
CA ALA A 85 -1.03 -3.40 1.87
C ALA A 85 -2.13 -2.35 1.59
N GLY A 86 -1.92 -1.10 2.02
CA GLY A 86 -2.85 -0.01 1.78
C GLY A 86 -2.96 0.36 0.31
N LEU A 87 -1.82 0.48 -0.38
CA LEU A 87 -1.78 0.76 -1.81
C LEU A 87 -2.33 -0.39 -2.64
N SER A 88 -2.02 -1.64 -2.31
CA SER A 88 -2.56 -2.80 -3.03
C SER A 88 -4.08 -2.87 -2.89
N THR A 89 -4.60 -2.64 -1.69
CA THR A 89 -6.05 -2.62 -1.42
C THR A 89 -6.72 -1.49 -2.19
N ARG A 90 -6.13 -0.28 -2.17
CA ARG A 90 -6.67 0.87 -2.90
C ARG A 90 -6.66 0.65 -4.41
N LEU A 91 -5.58 0.10 -4.97
CA LEU A 91 -5.50 -0.24 -6.38
C LEU A 91 -6.55 -1.29 -6.77
N GLN A 92 -6.80 -2.30 -5.94
CA GLN A 92 -7.85 -3.29 -6.19
C GLN A 92 -9.25 -2.66 -6.18
N GLU A 93 -9.52 -1.75 -5.23
CA GLU A 93 -10.80 -1.05 -5.16
C GLU A 93 -10.99 -0.11 -6.35
N GLU A 94 -9.95 0.66 -6.71
CA GLU A 94 -9.99 1.52 -7.90
C GLU A 94 -10.19 0.70 -9.19
N GLN A 95 -9.53 -0.46 -9.33
CA GLN A 95 -9.76 -1.35 -10.46
C GLN A 95 -11.20 -1.90 -10.50
N LYS A 96 -11.77 -2.24 -9.34
CA LYS A 96 -13.15 -2.73 -9.25
C LYS A 96 -14.14 -1.63 -9.60
N GLN A 97 -13.93 -0.42 -9.08
CA GLN A 97 -14.75 0.74 -9.40
C GLN A 97 -14.66 1.07 -10.88
N LEU A 98 -13.46 1.10 -11.47
CA LEU A 98 -13.27 1.35 -12.89
C LEU A 98 -13.98 0.30 -13.75
N ARG A 99 -13.88 -1.00 -13.40
CA ARG A 99 -14.62 -2.06 -14.10
C ARG A 99 -16.13 -1.84 -14.01
N ALA A 100 -16.64 -1.50 -12.83
CA ALA A 100 -18.07 -1.24 -12.65
C ALA A 100 -18.55 -0.01 -13.45
N THR A 101 -17.75 1.05 -13.51
CA THR A 101 -18.04 2.23 -14.33
C THR A 101 -18.02 1.88 -15.81
N LEU A 102 -17.00 1.19 -16.30
CA LEU A 102 -16.92 0.77 -17.71
C LEU A 102 -18.09 -0.16 -18.08
N GLU A 103 -18.45 -1.10 -17.21
CA GLU A 103 -19.62 -1.96 -17.42
C GLU A 103 -20.91 -1.15 -17.50
N LYS A 104 -21.09 -0.18 -16.59
CA LYS A 104 -22.23 0.73 -16.61
C LYS A 104 -22.28 1.55 -17.90
N ASP A 105 -21.17 2.17 -18.29
CA ASP A 105 -21.09 3.01 -19.48
C ASP A 105 -21.39 2.20 -20.76
N LEU A 106 -20.92 0.95 -20.82
CA LEU A 106 -21.26 0.03 -21.92
C LEU A 106 -22.75 -0.32 -21.94
N LYS A 107 -23.37 -0.56 -20.79
CA LYS A 107 -24.81 -0.83 -20.67
C LYS A 107 -25.65 0.39 -21.05
N ASP A 108 -25.27 1.58 -20.56
CA ASP A 108 -25.93 2.84 -20.88
C ASP A 108 -25.80 3.14 -22.38
N SER A 109 -24.61 2.95 -22.97
CA SER A 109 -24.42 3.08 -24.41
C SER A 109 -25.22 2.07 -25.23
N ALA A 110 -25.39 0.84 -24.75
CA ALA A 110 -26.24 -0.16 -25.40
C ALA A 110 -27.71 0.24 -25.33
N ASN A 111 -28.17 0.76 -24.19
CA ASN A 111 -29.52 1.27 -24.03
C ASN A 111 -29.82 2.46 -24.94
N ASP A 112 -28.92 3.45 -24.99
CA ASP A 112 -29.06 4.60 -25.88
C ASP A 112 -29.10 4.16 -27.34
N MET A 113 -28.29 3.18 -27.73
CA MET A 113 -28.30 2.64 -29.08
C MET A 113 -29.59 1.90 -29.41
N ALA A 114 -30.09 1.08 -28.49
CA ALA A 114 -31.37 0.40 -28.65
C ALA A 114 -32.52 1.41 -28.80
N GLN A 115 -32.52 2.47 -27.99
CA GLN A 115 -33.53 3.53 -28.07
C GLN A 115 -33.43 4.32 -29.38
N LEU A 116 -32.21 4.63 -29.85
CA LEU A 116 -32.00 5.27 -31.15
C LEU A 116 -32.51 4.38 -32.29
N LEU A 117 -32.18 3.08 -32.26
CA LEU A 117 -32.65 2.10 -33.25
C LEU A 117 -34.18 1.97 -33.23
N ALA A 118 -34.79 1.95 -32.04
CA ALA A 118 -36.24 1.95 -31.87
C ALA A 118 -36.89 3.24 -32.38
N SER A 119 -36.22 4.39 -32.27
CA SER A 119 -36.77 5.67 -32.74
C SER A 119 -36.80 5.81 -34.27
N VAL A 120 -35.86 5.18 -34.98
CA VAL A 120 -35.74 5.28 -36.45
C VAL A 120 -36.43 4.14 -37.21
N ALA A 121 -36.73 3.04 -36.53
CA ALA A 121 -37.39 1.87 -37.10
C ALA A 121 -38.87 2.03 -37.54
N PRO A 122 -39.72 2.89 -36.93
CA PRO A 122 -41.17 2.86 -37.15
C PRO A 122 -41.59 2.95 -38.62
N ARG A 123 -40.95 3.85 -39.39
CA ARG A 123 -41.25 4.00 -40.82
C ARG A 123 -40.96 2.73 -41.60
N ALA A 124 -39.80 2.11 -41.35
CA ALA A 124 -39.40 0.89 -42.05
C ALA A 124 -40.27 -0.31 -41.64
N ILE A 125 -40.75 -0.36 -40.39
CA ILE A 125 -41.70 -1.39 -39.93
C ILE A 125 -43.05 -1.23 -40.64
N TRP A 126 -43.63 -0.02 -40.68
CA TRP A 126 -44.90 0.23 -41.36
C TRP A 126 -44.84 -0.03 -42.87
N ASP A 127 -43.74 0.36 -43.51
CA ASP A 127 -43.52 0.14 -44.95
C ASP A 127 -43.10 -1.31 -45.25
N SER A 128 -42.96 -2.18 -44.24
CA SER A 128 -42.43 -3.56 -44.36
C SER A 128 -41.07 -3.63 -45.06
N ASP A 129 -40.25 -2.59 -44.89
CA ASP A 129 -38.93 -2.43 -45.51
C ASP A 129 -37.85 -3.16 -44.69
N VAL A 130 -37.87 -4.49 -44.81
CA VAL A 130 -36.88 -5.39 -44.19
C VAL A 130 -35.43 -5.09 -44.63
N PRO A 131 -35.14 -4.74 -45.90
CA PRO A 131 -33.81 -4.28 -46.30
C PRO A 131 -33.31 -3.09 -45.46
N THR A 132 -34.13 -2.07 -45.26
CA THR A 132 -33.76 -0.89 -44.44
C THR A 132 -33.52 -1.27 -42.97
N LEU A 133 -34.36 -2.11 -42.38
CA LEU A 133 -34.15 -2.62 -41.00
C LEU A 133 -32.84 -3.43 -40.89
N SER A 134 -32.54 -4.26 -41.89
CA SER A 134 -31.31 -5.05 -41.93
C SER A 134 -30.07 -4.15 -42.07
N ASP A 135 -30.18 -3.03 -42.78
CA ASP A 135 -29.12 -2.04 -42.89
C ASP A 135 -28.89 -1.26 -41.59
N PHE A 136 -29.95 -0.93 -40.85
CA PHE A 136 -29.81 -0.35 -39.51
C PHE A 136 -29.09 -1.30 -38.56
N ALA A 137 -29.49 -2.57 -38.52
CA ALA A 137 -28.83 -3.61 -37.74
C ALA A 137 -27.35 -3.76 -38.11
N ARG A 138 -27.04 -3.83 -39.42
CA ARG A 138 -25.66 -3.94 -39.92
C ARG A 138 -24.81 -2.71 -39.55
N ARG A 139 -25.39 -1.52 -39.60
CA ARG A 139 -24.70 -0.27 -39.22
C ARG A 139 -24.41 -0.23 -37.72
N ALA A 140 -25.35 -0.65 -36.88
CA ALA A 140 -25.13 -0.77 -35.44
C ALA A 140 -24.00 -1.76 -35.12
N GLN A 141 -23.96 -2.90 -35.81
CA GLN A 141 -22.89 -3.91 -35.67
C GLN A 141 -21.52 -3.49 -36.22
N ARG A 142 -21.37 -2.28 -36.79
CA ARG A 142 -20.03 -1.71 -37.04
C ARG A 142 -19.34 -1.33 -35.73
N ASN A 143 -20.11 -1.10 -34.66
CA ASN A 143 -19.57 -0.97 -33.32
C ASN A 143 -19.17 -2.38 -32.84
N PRO A 144 -17.88 -2.62 -32.48
CA PRO A 144 -17.42 -3.93 -32.03
C PRO A 144 -18.12 -4.42 -30.75
N ASN A 145 -18.72 -3.52 -29.97
CA ASN A 145 -19.47 -3.86 -28.75
C ASN A 145 -20.89 -4.36 -29.04
N VAL A 146 -21.38 -4.23 -30.28
CA VAL A 146 -22.71 -4.70 -30.69
C VAL A 146 -22.57 -6.05 -31.39
N LEU A 147 -22.96 -7.11 -30.69
CA LEU A 147 -22.86 -8.48 -31.20
C LEU A 147 -23.91 -8.76 -32.28
N PHE A 148 -25.17 -8.38 -32.03
CA PHE A 148 -26.30 -8.57 -32.92
C PHE A 148 -27.41 -7.56 -32.63
N VAL A 149 -28.28 -7.34 -33.63
CA VAL A 149 -29.50 -6.54 -33.52
C VAL A 149 -30.59 -7.28 -34.27
N VAL A 150 -31.72 -7.47 -33.61
CA VAL A 150 -32.91 -8.11 -34.18
C VAL A 150 -34.07 -7.13 -34.05
N TYR A 151 -34.83 -6.98 -35.12
CA TYR A 151 -36.11 -6.30 -35.09
C TYR A 151 -37.20 -7.35 -35.09
N ASP A 152 -38.09 -7.24 -34.12
CA ASP A 152 -39.29 -8.06 -34.03
C ASP A 152 -40.50 -7.23 -34.47
N ASP A 153 -41.54 -7.90 -34.93
CA ASP A 153 -42.84 -7.27 -35.14
C ASP A 153 -43.69 -7.30 -33.86
N ALA A 154 -44.87 -6.67 -33.90
CA ALA A 154 -45.83 -6.69 -32.80
C ALA A 154 -46.29 -8.11 -32.37
N THR A 155 -45.99 -9.15 -33.15
CA THR A 155 -46.29 -10.56 -32.82
C THR A 155 -45.07 -11.32 -32.28
N GLY A 156 -43.90 -10.67 -32.19
CA GLY A 156 -42.64 -11.27 -31.75
C GLY A 156 -41.91 -12.05 -32.86
N GLN A 157 -42.27 -11.86 -34.13
CA GLN A 157 -41.60 -12.52 -35.25
C GLN A 157 -40.41 -11.68 -35.73
N HIS A 158 -39.24 -12.33 -35.85
CA HIS A 158 -38.01 -11.71 -36.33
C HIS A 158 -38.15 -11.21 -37.78
N LEU A 159 -38.18 -9.89 -37.94
CA LEU A 159 -38.17 -9.17 -39.22
C LEU A 159 -36.79 -9.21 -39.87
N THR A 160 -35.73 -9.08 -39.07
CA THR A 160 -34.34 -9.18 -39.54
C THR A 160 -33.72 -10.54 -39.25
N ARG A 161 -32.81 -10.97 -40.12
CA ARG A 161 -32.13 -12.27 -40.02
C ARG A 161 -30.61 -12.16 -40.15
N TYR A 162 -30.09 -10.93 -40.24
CA TYR A 162 -28.68 -10.71 -40.43
C TYR A 162 -27.91 -11.13 -39.18
N LEU A 163 -26.82 -11.88 -39.39
CA LEU A 163 -25.95 -12.33 -38.33
C LEU A 163 -24.50 -12.21 -38.80
N ASN A 164 -23.69 -11.51 -38.01
CA ASN A 164 -22.26 -11.44 -38.25
C ASN A 164 -21.59 -12.71 -37.72
N ARG A 165 -21.33 -13.67 -38.60
CA ARG A 165 -20.64 -14.94 -38.28
C ARG A 165 -19.12 -14.82 -38.23
N GLU A 166 -18.56 -13.69 -38.64
CA GLU A 166 -17.11 -13.42 -38.56
C GLU A 166 -16.70 -13.00 -37.14
N ASN A 167 -17.67 -12.64 -36.29
CA ASN A 167 -17.39 -12.31 -34.89
C ASN A 167 -17.22 -13.62 -34.08
N PRO A 168 -16.05 -13.84 -33.45
CA PRO A 168 -15.78 -15.08 -32.71
C PRO A 168 -16.70 -15.28 -31.50
N ILE A 169 -17.23 -14.20 -30.91
CA ILE A 169 -18.19 -14.28 -29.81
C ILE A 169 -19.51 -14.84 -30.33
N ASN A 170 -19.98 -14.37 -31.50
CA ASN A 170 -21.20 -14.88 -32.11
C ASN A 170 -21.05 -16.35 -32.52
N GLU A 171 -19.90 -16.76 -33.03
CA GLU A 171 -19.60 -18.16 -33.34
C GLU A 171 -19.69 -19.04 -32.08
N ALA A 172 -19.04 -18.64 -30.99
CA ALA A 172 -19.11 -19.35 -29.72
C ALA A 172 -20.53 -19.42 -29.15
N LEU A 173 -21.33 -18.35 -29.30
CA LEU A 173 -22.73 -18.35 -28.88
C LEU A 173 -23.59 -19.31 -29.72
N LEU A 174 -23.36 -19.38 -31.03
CA LEU A 174 -24.08 -20.31 -31.91
C LEU A 174 -23.84 -21.78 -31.57
N GLU A 175 -22.63 -22.12 -31.11
CA GLU A 175 -22.28 -23.48 -30.68
C GLU A 175 -22.94 -23.86 -29.35
N LYS A 176 -23.04 -22.91 -28.42
CA LYS A 176 -23.67 -23.13 -27.10
C LYS A 176 -25.20 -23.15 -27.16
N GLY A 177 -25.78 -22.39 -28.08
CA GLY A 177 -27.21 -22.12 -28.16
C GLY A 177 -28.07 -23.26 -28.68
N LYS A 178 -29.34 -23.29 -28.25
CA LYS A 178 -30.33 -24.28 -28.68
C LYS A 178 -31.39 -23.61 -29.56
N GLY A 179 -31.83 -24.31 -30.62
CA GLY A 179 -32.83 -23.79 -31.55
C GLY A 179 -32.71 -24.43 -32.94
N GLU A 180 -33.76 -24.30 -33.75
CA GLU A 180 -33.77 -24.82 -35.12
C GLU A 180 -33.00 -23.89 -36.07
N ARG A 181 -33.12 -22.57 -35.89
CA ARG A 181 -32.44 -21.57 -36.75
C ARG A 181 -31.21 -21.01 -36.05
N ALA A 182 -30.26 -20.52 -36.85
CA ALA A 182 -29.03 -19.91 -36.32
C ALA A 182 -29.31 -18.68 -35.43
N LEU A 183 -30.31 -17.86 -35.77
CA LEU A 183 -30.68 -16.71 -34.96
C LEU A 183 -31.23 -17.15 -33.60
N ASP A 184 -32.15 -18.12 -33.59
CA ASP A 184 -32.77 -18.64 -32.36
C ASP A 184 -31.70 -19.22 -31.41
N LYS A 185 -30.73 -19.98 -31.94
CA LYS A 185 -29.58 -20.47 -31.16
C LYS A 185 -28.80 -19.33 -30.52
N LEU A 186 -28.47 -18.32 -31.31
CA LEU A 186 -27.71 -17.17 -30.82
C LEU A 186 -28.46 -16.40 -29.74
N LEU A 187 -29.77 -16.17 -29.91
CA LEU A 187 -30.62 -15.49 -28.94
C LEU A 187 -30.74 -16.28 -27.64
N ASP A 188 -30.93 -17.61 -27.71
CA ASP A 188 -30.96 -18.50 -26.56
C ASP A 188 -29.62 -18.46 -25.79
N ALA A 189 -28.50 -18.55 -26.49
CA ALA A 189 -27.18 -18.44 -25.86
C ALA A 189 -26.95 -17.07 -25.24
N ALA A 190 -27.28 -15.99 -25.94
CA ALA A 190 -27.08 -14.62 -25.46
C ALA A 190 -27.91 -14.29 -24.22
N LYS A 191 -29.14 -14.81 -24.12
CA LYS A 191 -30.00 -14.63 -22.93
C LYS A 191 -29.43 -15.32 -21.68
N ASN A 192 -28.65 -16.39 -21.87
CA ASN A 192 -28.13 -17.22 -20.79
C ASN A 192 -26.63 -16.98 -20.49
N ASP A 193 -25.89 -16.27 -21.34
CA ASP A 193 -24.44 -16.05 -21.19
C ASP A 193 -24.16 -14.77 -20.38
N PRO A 194 -23.48 -14.85 -19.21
CA PRO A 194 -23.20 -13.68 -18.38
C PRO A 194 -22.21 -12.69 -19.01
N SER A 195 -21.51 -13.08 -20.07
CA SER A 195 -20.62 -12.18 -20.81
C SER A 195 -21.34 -11.29 -21.82
N VAL A 196 -22.64 -11.51 -22.04
CA VAL A 196 -23.46 -10.76 -23.00
C VAL A 196 -24.49 -9.93 -22.25
N TYR A 197 -24.53 -8.63 -22.53
CA TYR A 197 -25.62 -7.78 -22.08
C TYR A 197 -26.76 -7.82 -23.10
N TYR A 198 -27.81 -8.57 -22.76
CA TYR A 198 -29.02 -8.67 -23.58
C TYR A 198 -30.04 -7.61 -23.15
N LEU A 199 -30.58 -6.87 -24.13
CA LEU A 199 -31.55 -5.81 -23.92
C LEU A 199 -32.63 -5.88 -25.01
N GLU A 200 -33.88 -5.68 -24.60
CA GLU A 200 -35.03 -5.50 -25.48
C GLU A 200 -35.56 -4.06 -25.31
N SER A 201 -35.92 -3.41 -26.41
CA SER A 201 -36.43 -2.03 -26.41
C SER A 201 -37.68 -1.96 -27.29
N SER A 202 -38.82 -1.64 -26.68
CA SER A 202 -40.10 -1.53 -27.40
C SER A 202 -40.07 -0.38 -28.39
N ILE A 203 -40.56 -0.65 -29.60
CA ILE A 203 -40.73 0.31 -30.69
C ILE A 203 -42.16 0.82 -30.64
N SER A 204 -42.35 2.00 -30.04
CA SER A 204 -43.68 2.55 -29.77
C SER A 204 -43.86 3.99 -30.28
N PRO A 205 -43.94 4.22 -31.61
CA PRO A 205 -44.21 5.54 -32.16
C PRO A 205 -45.56 6.06 -31.62
N ASN A 206 -45.53 7.23 -30.98
CA ASN A 206 -46.71 7.85 -30.37
C ASN A 206 -47.46 6.96 -29.35
N GLY A 207 -46.75 6.02 -28.70
CA GLY A 207 -47.31 5.17 -27.64
C GLY A 207 -48.04 3.91 -28.12
N VAL A 208 -47.97 3.56 -29.42
CA VAL A 208 -48.48 2.29 -29.95
C VAL A 208 -47.31 1.36 -30.22
N GLU A 209 -47.23 0.25 -29.49
CA GLU A 209 -46.19 -0.78 -29.69
C GLU A 209 -46.40 -1.50 -31.03
N ILE A 210 -45.37 -1.48 -31.88
CA ILE A 210 -45.37 -2.07 -33.22
C ILE A 210 -44.26 -3.10 -33.42
N GLY A 211 -43.40 -3.30 -32.41
CA GLY A 211 -42.25 -4.20 -32.38
C GLY A 211 -41.32 -3.88 -31.22
#